data_AF-A0A9X5EFR6-F1
#
_entry.id   AF-A0A9X5EFR6-F1
#
_cell.length_a   1.000
_cell.length_b   1.000
_cell.length_c   1.000
_cell.angle_alpha   90.00
_cell.angle_beta   90.00
_cell.angle_gamma   90.00
#
_symmetry.space_group_name_H-M   'P 1'
#
loop_
_entity.id
_entity.type
_entity.pdbx_description
1 polymer ?
#
loop_
_entity_poly.entity_id
_entity_poly.type
_entity_poly.pdbx_seq_one_letter_code
_entity_poly.pdbx_strand_id
1 'polypeptide(L)'
;MSEVNGYADLARLVEQAAAAQAVAWRGMERVADLQLAAMEGHARAATGLIADAMQANDADAVQALMRRGGELQREGVQRAASAVGDILDVAVQTATSLGVLAGQPARA
;
A
#
# COMPACT_ATOMS: atom_id res chain seq x y z
N MET A 1 21.56 20.59 38.75
CA MET A 1 20.24 20.15 38.25
C MET A 1 20.04 20.35 36.74
N SER A 2 20.90 21.08 36.02
CA SER A 2 20.72 21.32 34.57
C SER A 2 21.15 20.15 33.66
N GLU A 3 22.22 19.42 34.01
CA GLU A 3 22.75 18.33 33.15
C GLU A 3 21.86 17.08 33.11
N VAL A 4 21.12 16.79 34.18
CA VAL A 4 20.19 15.64 34.25
C VAL A 4 19.03 15.80 33.26
N ASN A 5 18.61 17.04 32.98
CA ASN A 5 17.59 17.32 31.98
C ASN A 5 18.11 17.09 30.54
N GLY A 6 19.37 17.42 30.26
CA GLY A 6 19.93 17.28 28.91
C GLY A 6 20.00 15.82 28.42
N TYR A 7 20.34 14.87 29.30
CA TYR A 7 20.34 13.45 28.93
C TYR A 7 18.92 12.89 28.78
N ALA A 8 17.97 13.32 29.61
CA ALA A 8 16.56 12.94 29.49
C ALA A 8 15.93 13.47 28.19
N ASP A 9 16.24 14.72 27.83
CA ASP A 9 15.79 15.35 26.58
C ASP A 9 16.40 14.67 25.34
N LEU A 10 17.70 14.33 25.39
CA LEU A 10 18.37 13.58 24.33
C LEU A 10 17.74 12.18 24.18
N ALA A 11 17.55 11.45 25.28
CA ALA A 11 16.94 10.13 25.27
C ALA A 11 15.54 10.17 24.65
N ARG A 12 14.73 11.16 25.03
CA ARG A 12 13.40 11.37 24.48
C ARG A 12 13.42 11.69 22.98
N LEU A 13 14.36 12.53 22.53
CA LEU A 13 14.50 12.85 21.11
C LEU A 13 14.89 11.61 20.29
N VAL A 14 15.79 10.77 20.82
CA VAL A 14 16.16 9.49 20.19
C VAL A 14 14.98 8.52 20.15
N GLU A 15 14.19 8.42 21.23
CA GLU A 15 12.97 7.61 21.27
C GLU A 15 11.93 8.07 20.23
N GLN A 16 11.71 9.39 20.13
CA GLN A 16 10.78 9.97 19.14
C GLN A 16 11.27 9.74 17.69
N ALA A 17 12.57 9.89 17.44
CA ALA A 17 13.17 9.62 16.13
C ALA A 17 13.05 8.13 15.75
N ALA A 18 13.31 7.22 16.70
CA ALA A 18 13.15 5.79 16.49
C ALA A 18 11.68 5.41 16.23
N ALA A 19 10.74 6.01 16.97
CA ALA A 19 9.31 5.82 16.75
C ALA A 19 8.86 6.34 15.38
N ALA A 20 9.31 7.52 14.98
CA ALA A 20 9.03 8.09 13.66
C ALA A 20 9.57 7.20 12.53
N GLN A 21 10.81 6.70 12.68
CA GLN A 21 11.42 5.77 11.75
C GLN A 21 10.61 4.47 11.65
N ALA A 22 10.18 3.88 12.77
CA ALA A 22 9.36 2.66 12.76
C ALA A 22 7.99 2.86 12.07
N VAL A 23 7.35 4.02 12.27
CA VAL A 23 6.11 4.37 11.56
C VAL A 23 6.33 4.47 10.05
N ALA A 24 7.42 5.12 9.63
CA ALA A 24 7.76 5.23 8.21
C ALA A 24 8.03 3.85 7.57
N TRP A 25 8.77 2.96 8.25
CA TRP A 25 9.01 1.59 7.78
C TRP A 25 7.71 0.81 7.60
N ARG A 26 6.80 0.86 8.57
CA ARG A 26 5.48 0.21 8.48
C ARG A 26 4.63 0.77 7.34
N GLY A 27 4.71 2.08 7.09
CA GLY A 27 4.06 2.70 5.94
C GLY A 27 4.59 2.14 4.62
N MET A 28 5.90 2.05 4.47
CA MET A 28 6.54 1.48 3.27
C MET A 28 6.21 0.00 3.08
N GLU A 29 6.19 -0.79 4.16
CA GLU A 29 5.81 -2.20 4.13
C GLU A 29 4.38 -2.39 3.61
N ARG A 30 3.42 -1.62 4.13
CA ARG A 30 2.04 -1.67 3.64
C ARG A 30 1.90 -1.26 2.18
N VAL A 31 2.65 -0.25 1.73
CA VAL A 31 2.65 0.13 0.31
C VAL A 31 3.22 -1.00 -0.55
N ALA A 32 4.28 -1.67 -0.11
CA ALA A 32 4.85 -2.82 -0.80
C ALA A 32 3.85 -4.00 -0.87
N ASP A 33 3.14 -4.29 0.22
CA ASP A 33 2.08 -5.30 0.25
C ASP A 33 0.95 -5.00 -0.73
N LEU A 34 0.52 -3.73 -0.81
CA LEU A 34 -0.48 -3.28 -1.77
C LEU A 34 0.01 -3.44 -3.22
N GLN A 35 1.27 -3.11 -3.50
CA GLN A 35 1.87 -3.31 -4.82
C GLN A 35 1.96 -4.80 -5.19
N LEU A 36 2.36 -5.67 -4.25
CA LEU A 36 2.39 -7.12 -4.45
C LEU A 36 0.99 -7.67 -4.72
N ALA A 37 0.00 -7.28 -3.93
CA ALA A 37 -1.38 -7.70 -4.12
C ALA A 37 -1.93 -7.27 -5.50
N ALA A 38 -1.59 -6.06 -5.96
CA ALA A 38 -1.94 -5.58 -7.29
C ALA A 38 -1.27 -6.41 -8.40
N MET A 39 0.03 -6.74 -8.25
CA MET A 39 0.76 -7.60 -9.18
C MET A 39 0.17 -9.01 -9.24
N GLU A 40 -0.13 -9.64 -8.11
CA GLU A 40 -0.78 -10.95 -8.05
C GLU A 40 -2.15 -10.92 -8.74
N GLY A 41 -2.93 -9.86 -8.51
CA GLY A 41 -4.22 -9.68 -9.18
C GLY A 41 -4.09 -9.55 -10.70
N HIS A 42 -3.03 -8.89 -11.19
CA HIS A 42 -2.76 -8.78 -12.63
C HIS A 42 -2.29 -10.13 -13.20
N ALA A 43 -1.39 -10.83 -12.50
CA ALA A 43 -0.89 -12.13 -12.91
C ALA A 43 -2.00 -13.19 -12.98
N ARG A 44 -2.90 -13.24 -12.00
CA ARG A 44 -4.07 -14.15 -12.00
C ARG A 44 -5.01 -13.84 -13.17
N ALA A 45 -5.30 -12.57 -13.42
CA ALA A 45 -6.14 -12.14 -14.53
C ALA A 45 -5.53 -12.53 -15.89
N ALA A 46 -4.23 -12.27 -16.09
CA ALA A 46 -3.52 -12.63 -17.32
C ALA A 46 -3.45 -14.15 -17.53
N THR A 47 -3.14 -14.91 -16.47
CA THR A 47 -3.07 -16.38 -16.54
C THR A 47 -4.45 -16.98 -16.85
N GLY A 48 -5.51 -16.46 -16.24
CA GLY A 48 -6.88 -16.86 -16.55
C GLY A 48 -7.26 -16.59 -18.01
N LEU A 49 -6.91 -15.40 -18.53
CA LEU A 49 -7.11 -15.05 -19.94
C LEU A 49 -6.38 -15.99 -20.91
N ILE A 50 -5.11 -16.31 -20.60
CA ILE A 50 -4.31 -17.24 -21.41
C ILE A 50 -4.89 -18.66 -21.36
N ALA A 51 -5.34 -19.11 -20.19
CA ALA A 51 -5.98 -20.41 -20.04
C ALA A 51 -7.28 -20.50 -20.85
N ASP A 52 -8.12 -19.46 -20.79
CA ASP A 52 -9.35 -19.35 -21.58
C ASP A 52 -9.03 -19.34 -23.09
N ALA A 53 -7.96 -18.65 -23.50
CA ALA A 53 -7.50 -18.61 -24.89
C ALA A 53 -7.04 -19.96 -25.42
N MET A 54 -6.36 -20.77 -24.60
CA MET A 54 -5.94 -22.13 -24.99
C MET A 54 -7.14 -23.09 -25.16
N GLN A 55 -8.27 -22.80 -24.52
CA GLN A 55 -9.47 -23.64 -24.58
C GLN A 55 -10.46 -23.19 -25.67
N ALA A 56 -10.28 -21.99 -26.23
CA ALA A 56 -11.17 -21.45 -27.25
C ALA A 56 -10.99 -22.17 -28.59
N ASN A 57 -12.02 -22.93 -28.97
CA ASN A 57 -12.06 -23.78 -30.14
C ASN A 57 -13.19 -23.44 -31.12
N ASP A 58 -14.07 -22.49 -30.78
CA ASP A 58 -15.17 -22.03 -31.62
C ASP A 58 -15.38 -20.51 -31.55
N ALA A 59 -16.28 -20.00 -32.39
CA ALA A 59 -16.57 -18.58 -32.51
C ALA A 59 -17.17 -17.98 -31.22
N ASP A 60 -17.95 -18.77 -30.48
CA ASP A 60 -18.58 -18.35 -29.24
C ASP A 60 -17.53 -18.19 -28.13
N ALA A 61 -16.55 -19.09 -28.07
CA ALA A 61 -15.42 -19.03 -27.15
C ALA A 61 -14.52 -17.81 -27.42
N VAL A 62 -14.29 -17.47 -28.70
CA VAL A 62 -13.57 -16.25 -29.09
C VAL A 62 -14.33 -14.99 -28.69
N GLN A 63 -15.65 -14.97 -28.86
CA GLN A 63 -16.49 -13.85 -28.41
C GLN A 63 -16.51 -13.71 -26.88
N ALA A 64 -16.53 -14.84 -26.15
CA ALA A 64 -16.41 -14.86 -24.70
C ALA A 64 -15.07 -14.30 -24.21
N LEU A 65 -13.97 -14.62 -24.88
CA LEU A 65 -12.64 -14.05 -24.62
C LEU A 65 -12.60 -12.54 -24.80
N MET A 66 -13.18 -12.02 -25.88
CA MET A 66 -13.24 -10.59 -26.13
C MET A 66 -14.06 -9.85 -25.06
N ARG A 67 -15.20 -10.41 -24.68
CA ARG A 67 -16.02 -9.88 -23.59
C ARG A 67 -15.24 -9.88 -22.28
N ARG A 68 -14.57 -10.98 -21.95
CA ARG A 68 -13.76 -11.12 -20.73
C ARG A 68 -12.56 -10.16 -20.72
N GLY A 69 -11.91 -9.95 -21.85
CA GLY A 69 -10.86 -8.93 -22.00
C GLY A 69 -11.38 -7.51 -21.73
N GLY A 70 -12.57 -7.17 -22.27
CA GLY A 70 -13.22 -5.89 -22.00
C GLY A 70 -13.63 -5.70 -20.54
N GLU A 71 -14.14 -6.75 -19.90
CA GLU A 71 -14.45 -6.77 -18.46
C GLU A 71 -13.17 -6.57 -17.62
N LEU A 72 -12.10 -7.31 -17.93
CA LEU A 72 -10.81 -7.19 -17.24
C LEU A 72 -10.16 -5.81 -17.39
N GLN A 73 -10.36 -5.13 -18.52
CA GLN A 73 -9.89 -3.75 -18.71
C GLN A 73 -10.61 -2.79 -17.75
N ARG A 74 -11.94 -2.90 -17.62
CA ARG A 74 -12.72 -2.07 -16.70
C ARG A 74 -12.36 -2.36 -15.24
N GLU A 75 -12.26 -3.65 -14.89
CA GLU A 75 -11.82 -4.07 -13.57
C GLU A 75 -10.38 -3.62 -13.28
N GLY A 76 -9.51 -3.59 -14.28
CA GLY A 76 -8.15 -3.09 -14.16
C GLY A 76 -8.09 -1.61 -13.80
N VAL A 77 -8.94 -0.78 -14.43
CA VAL A 77 -9.08 0.65 -14.09
C VAL A 77 -9.60 0.82 -12.66
N GLN A 78 -10.64 0.07 -12.28
CA GLN A 78 -11.20 0.15 -10.92
C GLN A 78 -10.17 -0.29 -9.86
N ARG A 79 -9.43 -1.37 -10.12
CA ARG A 79 -8.37 -1.86 -9.23
C ARG A 79 -7.20 -0.89 -9.12
N ALA A 80 -6.79 -0.27 -10.23
CA ALA A 80 -5.74 0.74 -10.21
C ALA A 80 -6.16 1.98 -9.39
N ALA A 81 -7.39 2.45 -9.58
CA ALA A 81 -7.93 3.56 -8.80
C ALA A 81 -8.01 3.22 -7.30
N SER A 82 -8.46 2.00 -6.95
CA SER A 82 -8.49 1.53 -5.56
C SER A 82 -7.10 1.47 -4.95
N ALA A 83 -6.13 0.86 -5.65
CA ALA A 83 -4.76 0.72 -5.15
C ALA A 83 -4.09 2.08 -4.91
N VAL A 84 -4.35 3.06 -5.78
CA VAL A 84 -3.90 4.45 -5.56
C VAL A 84 -4.55 5.05 -4.32
N GLY A 85 -5.85 4.83 -4.12
CA GLY A 85 -6.57 5.24 -2.90
C GLY A 85 -5.94 4.66 -1.63
N ASP A 86 -5.72 3.33 -1.62
CA ASP A 86 -5.15 2.62 -0.48
C ASP A 86 -3.73 3.11 -0.15
N ILE A 87 -2.90 3.39 -1.17
CA ILE A 87 -1.55 3.96 -0.98
C ILE A 87 -1.63 5.38 -0.38
N LEU A 88 -2.55 6.22 -0.86
CA LEU A 88 -2.75 7.57 -0.32
C LEU A 88 -3.23 7.52 1.14
N ASP A 89 -4.13 6.61 1.46
CA ASP A 89 -4.61 6.41 2.83
C ASP A 89 -3.48 5.98 3.77
N VAL A 90 -2.61 5.06 3.34
CA VAL A 90 -1.40 4.69 4.10
C VAL A 90 -0.48 5.89 4.31
N ALA A 91 -0.30 6.74 3.29
CA ALA A 91 0.51 7.94 3.39
C ALA A 91 -0.09 8.97 4.38
N VAL A 92 -1.41 9.21 4.31
CA VAL A 92 -2.12 10.10 5.25
C VAL A 92 -2.02 9.56 6.67
N GLN A 93 -2.26 8.27 6.89
CA GLN A 93 -2.17 7.66 8.21
C GLN A 93 -0.75 7.76 8.79
N THR A 94 0.27 7.58 7.95
CA THR A 94 1.68 7.75 8.31
C THR A 94 1.95 9.19 8.74
N ALA A 95 1.52 10.17 7.95
CA ALA A 95 1.67 11.60 8.27
C ALA A 95 0.92 11.99 9.56
N THR A 96 -0.30 11.49 9.76
CA THR A 96 -1.06 11.71 11.01
C THR A 96 -0.34 11.12 12.21
N SER A 97 0.20 9.90 12.08
CA SER A 97 0.93 9.23 13.17
C SER A 97 2.21 9.98 13.53
N LEU A 98 2.94 10.50 12.54
CA LEU A 98 4.10 11.37 12.74
C LEU A 98 3.70 12.70 13.40
N GLY A 99 2.57 13.29 12.99
CA GLY A 99 2.01 14.49 13.62
C GLY A 99 1.65 14.29 15.08
N VAL A 100 1.12 13.12 15.45
CA VAL A 100 0.86 12.75 16.86
C VAL A 100 2.16 12.61 17.65
N LEU A 101 3.20 11.99 17.06
CA LEU A 101 4.51 11.87 17.69
C LEU A 101 5.16 13.24 17.95
N ALA A 102 5.02 14.18 17.00
CA ALA A 102 5.49 15.56 17.14
C ALA A 102 4.65 16.38 18.14
N GLY A 103 3.35 16.09 18.25
CA GLY A 103 2.41 16.80 19.12
C GLY A 103 2.35 16.33 20.57
N GLN A 104 3.07 15.26 20.96
CA GLN A 104 3.18 14.84 22.36
C GLN A 104 4.17 15.73 23.12
N PRO A 105 3.72 16.69 23.96
CA PRO A 105 4.64 17.50 24.73
C PRO A 105 5.48 16.62 25.65
N ALA A 106 6.74 17.03 25.86
CA ALA A 106 7.52 16.64 27.01
C ALA A 106 6.69 16.86 28.26
N ARG A 107 6.14 15.76 28.82
CA ARG A 107 5.41 15.83 30.08
C ARG A 107 6.40 16.31 31.14
N ALA A 108 6.20 17.54 31.59
CA ALA A 108 6.65 18.02 32.89
C ALA A 108 5.74 17.45 33.98
#